data_AF-A0A0B6YV83-F1
#
_entry.id   AF-A0A0B6YV83-F1
#
_cell.length_a   1.000
_cell.length_b   1.000
_cell.length_c   1.000
_cell.angle_alpha   90.00
_cell.angle_beta   90.00
_cell.angle_gamma   90.00
#
_symmetry.space_group_name_H-M   'P 1'
#
loop_
_entity.id
_entity.type
_entity.pdbx_description
1 polymer ?
#
loop_
_entity_poly.entity_id
_entity_poly.type
_entity_poly.pdbx_seq_one_letter_code
_entity_poly.pdbx_strand_id
1 'polypeptide(L)' 'LGFNGSEILQKIDVGNERLLQPPSCPSEIYDLMLRCWTHKPQDRPSFTALKDLLPEI' A
#
# COMPACT_ATOMS: atom_id res chain seq x y z
N LEU A 1 2.37 -13.66 -15.63
CA LEU A 1 1.11 -13.15 -16.22
C LEU A 1 0.66 -11.95 -15.39
N GLY A 2 0.09 -10.93 -16.03
CA GLY A 2 -0.57 -9.82 -15.33
C GLY A 2 -2.05 -10.11 -15.12
N PHE A 3 -2.66 -9.42 -14.17
CA PHE A 3 -4.11 -9.43 -13.94
C PHE A 3 -4.77 -8.31 -14.74
N ASN A 4 -6.01 -8.54 -15.18
CA ASN A 4 -6.87 -7.48 -15.71
C ASN A 4 -7.56 -6.70 -14.56
N GLY A 5 -8.28 -5.63 -14.90
CA GLY A 5 -8.91 -4.75 -13.92
C GLY A 5 -9.88 -5.46 -12.96
N SER A 6 -10.71 -6.37 -13.46
CA SER A 6 -11.69 -7.09 -12.63
C SER A 6 -11.02 -8.07 -11.67
N GLU A 7 -9.97 -8.75 -12.13
CA GLU A 7 -9.16 -9.64 -11.29
C GLU A 7 -8.43 -8.85 -10.18
N ILE A 8 -7.93 -7.65 -10.50
CA ILE A 8 -7.30 -6.75 -9.52
C ILE A 8 -8.32 -6.33 -8.45
N LEU A 9 -9.51 -5.89 -8.84
CA LEU A 9 -10.56 -5.49 -7.90
C LEU A 9 -10.99 -6.64 -7.00
N GLN A 10 -11.16 -7.85 -7.55
CA GLN A 10 -11.50 -9.02 -6.75
C GLN A 10 -10.44 -9.29 -5.67
N LYS A 11 -9.16 -9.24 -6.04
CA LYS A 11 -8.05 -9.46 -5.10
C LYS A 11 -7.99 -8.38 -4.01
N ILE A 12 -8.21 -7.12 -4.37
CA ILE A 12 -8.10 -5.98 -3.44
C ILE A 12 -9.31 -5.89 -2.50
N ASP A 13 -10.52 -5.99 -3.04
CA ASP A 13 -11.77 -5.71 -2.29
C ASP A 13 -12.30 -6.94 -1.55
N VAL A 14 -12.11 -8.13 -2.12
CA VAL A 14 -12.58 -9.40 -1.51
C VAL A 14 -11.43 -10.09 -0.78
N GLY A 15 -10.28 -10.24 -1.44
CA GLY A 15 -9.12 -10.93 -0.88
C GLY A 15 -8.32 -10.10 0.12
N ASN A 16 -8.53 -8.78 0.17
CA ASN A 16 -7.67 -7.83 0.87
C ASN A 16 -6.17 -8.02 0.54
N GLU A 17 -5.87 -8.52 -0.67
CA GLU A 17 -4.51 -8.80 -1.12
C GLU A 17 -3.81 -7.50 -1.52
N ARG A 18 -2.51 -7.41 -1.21
CA ARG A 18 -1.61 -6.35 -1.69
C ARG A 18 -0.37 -6.96 -2.31
N LEU A 19 0.34 -6.18 -3.11
CA LEU A 19 1.59 -6.61 -3.73
C LEU A 19 2.61 -6.97 -2.67
N LEU A 20 3.42 -8.00 -2.93
CA LEU A 20 4.55 -8.38 -2.08
C LEU A 20 5.61 -7.27 -2.05
N GLN A 21 6.38 -7.21 -0.96
CA GLN A 21 7.53 -6.32 -0.85
C GLN A 21 8.57 -6.63 -1.93
N PRO A 22 9.03 -5.63 -2.70
CA PRO A 22 10.14 -5.81 -3.62
C PRO A 22 11.46 -6.11 -2.88
N PRO A 23 12.39 -6.91 -3.47
CA PRO A 23 13.63 -7.32 -2.78
C PRO A 23 14.53 -6.18 -2.28
N SER A 24 14.51 -5.03 -2.95
CA SER A 24 15.34 -3.86 -2.60
C SER A 24 14.55 -2.73 -1.93
N CYS A 25 13.31 -2.99 -1.52
CA CYS A 25 12.48 -2.00 -0.86
C CYS A 25 12.73 -2.04 0.66
N PRO A 26 13.11 -0.93 1.31
CA PRO A 26 13.20 -0.88 2.77
C PRO A 26 11.87 -1.24 3.42
N SER A 27 11.91 -2.01 4.52
CA SER A 27 10.69 -2.48 5.19
C SER A 27 9.81 -1.34 5.66
N GLU A 28 10.40 -0.25 6.13
CA GLU A 28 9.70 0.94 6.61
C GLU A 28 8.88 1.61 5.50
N ILE A 29 9.41 1.61 4.27
CA ILE A 29 8.71 2.15 3.09
C ILE A 29 7.58 1.20 2.68
N TYR A 30 7.80 -0.11 2.74
CA TYR A 30 6.74 -1.09 2.44
C TYR A 30 5.60 -1.05 3.46
N ASP A 31 5.91 -0.94 4.74
CA ASP A 31 4.92 -0.76 5.81
C ASP A 31 4.12 0.53 5.62
N LEU A 32 4.77 1.62 5.17
CA LEU A 32 4.08 2.86 4.82
C LEU A 32 3.14 2.67 3.61
N MET A 33 3.56 1.93 2.58
CA MET A 33 2.70 1.60 1.44
C MET A 33 1.47 0.80 1.88
N LEU A 34 1.63 -0.19 2.77
CA LEU A 34 0.50 -0.96 3.31
C LEU A 34 -0.48 -0.07 4.07
N ARG A 35 0.01 0.90 4.86
CA ARG A 35 -0.84 1.90 5.53
C ARG A 35 -1.60 2.77 4.53
N CYS A 36 -0.95 3.24 3.47
CA CYS A 36 -1.59 3.98 2.38
C CYS A 36 -2.66 3.16 1.65
N TRP A 37 -2.45 1.85 1.51
CA TRP A 37 -3.38 0.94 0.85
C TRP A 37 -4.41 0.30 1.78
N THR A 38 -4.60 0.84 2.99
CA THR A 38 -5.65 0.38 3.89
C THR A 38 -7.02 0.43 3.21
N HIS A 39 -7.78 -0.67 3.31
CA HIS A 39 -9.06 -0.81 2.60
C HIS A 39 -10.01 0.34 2.95
N LYS A 40 -10.18 0.61 4.24
CA LYS A 40 -10.97 1.72 4.77
C LYS A 40 -10.25 3.06 4.51
N PRO A 41 -10.84 3.98 3.73
CA PRO A 41 -10.20 5.25 3.40
C PRO A 41 -9.86 6.10 4.62
N GLN A 42 -10.68 6.06 5.67
CA GLN A 42 -10.49 6.83 6.89
C GLN A 42 -9.28 6.40 7.74
N ASP A 43 -8.78 5.18 7.53
CA ASP A 43 -7.64 4.64 8.26
C ASP A 43 -6.31 4.95 7.54
N ARG A 44 -6.37 5.56 6.35
CA ARG A 44 -5.19 5.93 5.57
C ARG A 44 -4.54 7.19 6.17
N PRO A 45 -3.20 7.27 6.19
CA PRO A 45 -2.51 8.48 6.63
C PRO A 45 -2.82 9.66 5.71
N SER A 46 -2.90 10.86 6.28
CA SER A 46 -2.91 12.10 5.51
C SER A 46 -1.53 12.37 4.91
N PHE A 47 -1.47 13.20 3.87
CA PHE A 47 -0.18 13.61 3.30
C PHE A 47 0.73 14.33 4.30
N THR A 48 0.16 15.10 5.23
CA THR A 48 0.92 15.72 6.32
C THR A 48 1.59 14.65 7.19
N ALA A 49 0.85 13.64 7.61
CA ALA A 49 1.42 12.54 8.39
C ALA A 49 2.45 11.74 7.60
N LEU A 50 2.25 11.54 6.28
CA LEU A 50 3.23 10.88 5.42
C LEU A 50 4.55 11.64 5.36
N LYS A 51 4.51 12.97 5.30
CA LYS A 51 5.72 13.80 5.27
C LYS A 51 6.58 13.59 6.53
N ASP A 52 5.95 13.46 7.69
CA ASP A 52 6.65 13.26 8.97
C ASP A 52 7.20 11.82 9.12
N LEU A 53 6.65 10.85 8.39
CA LEU A 53 7.02 9.45 8.44
C LEU A 53 8.09 9.06 7.40
N LEU A 54 8.20 9.82 6.32
CA LEU A 54 9.18 9.58 5.28
C LEU A 54 10.56 10.05 5.77
N PRO A 55 11.63 9.25 5.57
CA PRO A 55 12.97 9.72 5.82
C PRO A 55 13.27 10.95 4.96
N GLU A 56 13.98 11.92 5.52
CA GLU A 56 14.47 13.10 4.80
C GLU A 56 15.23 12.65 3.54
N ILE A 57 14.89 13.25 2.39
CA ILE A 57 15.50 12.98 1.08
C ILE A 57 16.45 14.11 0.73
#